data_AF-A0A7C2AFA9-F1
#
_entry.id   AF-A0A7C2AFA9-F1
#
_cell.length_a   1.000
_cell.length_b   1.000
_cell.length_c   1.000
_cell.angle_alpha   90.00
_cell.angle_beta   90.00
_cell.angle_gamma   90.00
#
_symmetry.space_group_name_H-M   'P 1'
#
loop_
_entity.id
_entity.type
_entity.pdbx_description
1 polymer ?
#
loop_
_entity_poly.entity_id
_entity_poly.type
_entity_poly.pdbx_seq_one_letter_code
_entity_poly.pdbx_strand_id
1 'polypeptide(L)' 'MNIVVLDGYTLNPGDLSWEPLQSLGHCEIHDRTPIEKVVERAAHAEIVLTNKTLLTRIEIAQLPKLQYIGVLATGYNVV' A
#
# COMPACT_ATOMS: atom_id res chain seq x y z
N MET A 1 -10.99 1.05 -9.40
CA MET A 1 -9.99 0.27 -8.64
C MET A 1 -9.50 1.11 -7.49
N ASN A 2 -9.47 0.58 -6.27
CA ASN A 2 -8.95 1.29 -5.09
C ASN A 2 -7.54 0.81 -4.77
N ILE A 3 -6.57 1.71 -4.89
CA ILE A 3 -5.14 1.46 -4.69
C ILE A 3 -4.69 2.23 -3.45
N VAL A 4 -4.04 1.55 -2.50
CA VAL A 4 -3.49 2.18 -1.30
C VAL A 4 -1.98 1.95 -1.25
N VAL A 5 -1.20 3.02 -1.18
CA VAL A 5 0.24 2.97 -0.92
C VAL A 5 0.47 3.25 0.57
N LEU A 6 0.98 2.25 1.31
CA LEU A 6 1.14 2.37 2.77
C LEU A 6 2.37 3.20 3.18
N ASP A 7 3.40 3.27 2.35
CA ASP A 7 4.68 3.92 2.65
C ASP A 7 5.39 4.45 1.40
N GLY A 8 4.78 5.44 0.77
CA GLY A 8 5.23 6.03 -0.50
C GLY A 8 6.42 6.97 -0.38
N TYR A 9 6.70 7.55 0.79
CA TYR A 9 7.67 8.66 0.92
C TYR A 9 9.08 8.29 0.47
N THR A 10 9.56 7.09 0.79
CA THR A 10 10.93 6.67 0.41
C THR A 10 11.04 6.35 -1.08
N LEU A 11 9.94 5.99 -1.74
CA LEU A 11 9.91 5.77 -3.18
C LEU A 11 9.82 7.10 -3.95
N ASN A 12 8.95 8.00 -3.47
CA ASN A 12 8.72 9.30 -4.06
C ASN A 12 8.50 10.35 -2.97
N PRO A 13 9.56 11.05 -2.52
CA PRO A 13 9.46 12.17 -1.58
C PRO A 13 8.99 13.49 -2.22
N GLY A 14 8.55 13.46 -3.49
CA GLY A 14 8.03 14.61 -4.22
C GLY A 14 8.81 14.98 -5.49
N ASP A 15 9.82 14.18 -5.87
CA ASP A 15 10.65 14.38 -7.06
C ASP A 15 10.23 13.50 -8.26
N LEU A 16 9.33 12.54 -8.05
CA LEU A 16 8.71 11.71 -9.09
C LEU A 16 7.19 11.97 -9.20
N SER A 17 6.55 11.38 -10.21
CA SER A 17 5.11 11.49 -10.43
C SER A 17 4.35 10.21 -10.05
N TRP A 18 3.22 10.38 -9.37
CA TRP A 18 2.24 9.31 -9.12
C TRP A 18 1.19 9.19 -10.24
N GLU A 19 1.19 10.07 -11.24
CA GLU A 19 0.18 10.08 -12.31
C GLU A 19 0.02 8.74 -13.03
N PRO A 20 1.09 7.99 -13.37
CA PRO A 20 0.92 6.69 -14.01
C PRO A 20 0.13 5.72 -13.13
N LEU A 21 0.34 5.72 -11.82
CA LEU A 21 -0.42 4.88 -10.88
C LEU A 21 -1.86 5.38 -10.74
N GLN A 22 -2.04 6.70 -10.60
CA GLN A 22 -3.35 7.34 -10.51
C GLN A 22 -4.20 7.14 -11.77
N SER A 23 -3.58 6.96 -12.94
CA SER A 23 -4.28 6.64 -14.19
C SER A 23 -4.97 5.27 -14.17
N LEU A 24 -4.56 4.37 -13.26
CA LEU A 24 -5.13 3.01 -13.13
C LEU A 24 -6.33 2.95 -12.16
N GLY A 25 -6.54 3.98 -11.34
CA GLY A 25 -7.62 4.02 -10.36
C GLY A 25 -7.46 5.06 -9.26
N HIS A 26 -8.39 5.06 -8.32
CA HIS A 26 -8.33 5.94 -7.16
C HIS A 26 -7.16 5.51 -6.26
N CYS A 27 -6.24 6.44 -5.99
CA CYS A 27 -5.05 6.17 -5.19
C CYS A 27 -5.08 6.98 -3.90
N GLU A 28 -4.93 6.30 -2.77
CA GLU A 28 -4.59 6.91 -1.48
C GLU A 28 -3.13 6.61 -1.16
N ILE A 29 -2.32 7.65 -0.98
CA ILE A 29 -0.87 7.54 -0.82
C ILE A 29 -0.49 8.08 0.55
N HIS A 30 0.05 7.22 1.40
CA HIS A 30 0.56 7.59 2.71
C HIS A 30 2.08 7.60 2.69
N ASP A 31 2.68 8.62 3.31
CA ASP A 31 4.13 8.72 3.44
C ASP A 31 4.71 7.53 4.20
N ARG A 32 4.07 7.17 5.32
CA ARG A 32 4.39 6.04 6.19
C ARG A 32 3.13 5.56 6.89
N THR A 33 3.02 4.25 7.12
CA THR A 33 1.92 3.65 7.88
C THR A 33 2.46 2.86 9.06
N PRO A 34 2.10 3.24 10.31
CA PRO A 34 2.39 2.40 11.47
C PRO A 34 1.47 1.17 11.46
N ILE A 35 1.91 0.07 12.08
CA ILE A 35 1.24 -1.24 11.98
C ILE A 35 -0.23 -1.18 12.42
N GLU A 36 -0.54 -0.41 13.46
CA GLU A 36 -1.88 -0.24 13.99
C GLU A 36 -2.85 0.48 13.04
N LYS A 37 -2.34 1.17 12.00
CA LYS A 37 -3.16 1.86 10.99
C LYS A 37 -3.25 1.12 9.66
N VAL A 38 -2.59 -0.02 9.51
CA VAL A 38 -2.58 -0.78 8.24
C VAL A 38 -4.00 -1.16 7.83
N VAL A 39 -4.76 -1.78 8.74
CA VAL A 39 -6.13 -2.22 8.46
C VAL A 39 -7.05 -1.04 8.19
N GLU A 40 -6.95 0.04 8.99
CA GLU A 40 -7.74 1.26 8.82
C GLU A 40 -7.55 1.86 7.42
N ARG A 41 -6.30 2.04 6.99
CA ARG A 41 -5.95 2.67 5.71
C ARG A 41 -6.23 1.77 4.51
N ALA A 42 -6.08 0.46 4.67
CA ALA A 42 -6.30 -0.49 3.59
C ALA A 42 -7.74 -1.06 3.55
N ALA A 43 -8.64 -0.67 4.46
CA ALA A 43 -9.97 -1.28 4.65
C ALA A 43 -10.82 -1.36 3.38
N HIS A 44 -10.60 -0.45 2.42
CA HIS A 44 -11.34 -0.37 1.16
C HIS A 44 -10.49 -0.64 -0.08
N ALA A 45 -9.22 -1.01 0.13
CA ALA A 45 -8.26 -1.28 -0.93
C ALA A 45 -8.56 -2.61 -1.62
N GLU A 46 -8.53 -2.59 -2.94
CA GLU A 46 -8.43 -3.79 -3.77
C GLU A 46 -6.97 -4.12 -4.03
N ILE A 47 -6.13 -3.10 -4.08
CA ILE A 47 -4.68 -3.18 -4.25
C ILE A 47 -4.00 -2.48 -3.08
N VAL A 48 -3.07 -3.18 -2.43
CA VAL A 48 -2.14 -2.60 -1.46
C VAL A 48 -0.72 -2.62 -2.02
N LEU A 49 -0.06 -1.48 -1.99
CA LEU A 49 1.35 -1.33 -2.34
C LEU A 49 2.16 -0.99 -1.08
N THR A 50 3.26 -1.70 -0.85
CA THR A 50 4.12 -1.44 0.30
C THR A 50 5.61 -1.68 0.03
N ASN A 51 6.49 -0.92 0.69
CA ASN A 51 7.93 -1.14 0.69
C ASN A 51 8.40 -1.90 1.94
N LYS A 52 8.05 -1.42 3.14
CA LYS A 52 8.54 -1.91 4.45
C LYS A 52 7.45 -1.97 5.54
N THR A 53 6.25 -1.48 5.28
CA THR A 53 5.11 -1.62 6.19
C THR A 53 4.78 -3.10 6.31
N LEU A 54 4.73 -3.59 7.54
CA LEU A 54 4.37 -4.99 7.81
C LEU A 54 2.92 -5.23 7.39
N LEU A 55 2.72 -6.26 6.57
CA LEU A 55 1.39 -6.70 6.12
C LEU A 55 1.30 -8.20 6.34
N THR A 56 1.03 -8.60 7.59
CA THR A 56 1.07 -10.01 7.99
C THR A 56 -0.26 -10.70 7.69
N ARG A 57 -0.33 -12.00 7.96
CA ARG A 57 -1.57 -12.78 7.93
C ARG A 57 -2.72 -12.13 8.70
N ILE A 58 -2.44 -11.46 9.82
CA ILE A 58 -3.45 -10.85 10.69
C ILE A 58 -4.13 -9.68 9.97
N GLU A 59 -3.34 -8.80 9.35
CA GLU A 59 -3.88 -7.66 8.61
C GLU A 59 -4.56 -8.13 7.32
N ILE A 60 -3.94 -9.03 6.55
CA ILE A 60 -4.50 -9.55 5.28
C ILE A 60 -5.90 -10.17 5.50
N ALA A 61 -6.09 -10.93 6.58
CA ALA A 61 -7.38 -11.55 6.90
C ALA A 61 -8.50 -10.53 7.19
N GLN A 62 -8.16 -9.29 7.53
CA GLN A 62 -9.11 -8.22 7.83
C GLN A 62 -9.42 -7.34 6.60
N LEU A 63 -8.84 -7.64 5.44
CA LEU A 63 -8.99 -6.86 4.21
C LEU A 63 -9.80 -7.65 3.17
N PRO A 64 -11.13 -7.76 3.31
CA PRO A 64 -11.95 -8.65 2.49
C PRO A 64 -12.03 -8.26 1.01
N LYS A 65 -11.64 -7.02 0.66
CA LYS A 65 -11.60 -6.52 -0.71
C LYS A 65 -10.24 -6.70 -1.38
N LEU A 66 -9.21 -7.07 -0.62
CA LEU A 66 -7.84 -7.17 -1.11
C LEU A 66 -7.73 -8.28 -2.15
N GLN A 67 -7.31 -7.92 -3.36
CA GLN A 67 -7.13 -8.82 -4.50
C GLN A 67 -5.66 -8.90 -4.93
N TYR A 68 -4.86 -7.89 -4.61
CA TYR A 68 -3.45 -7.83 -5.01
C TYR A 68 -2.59 -7.07 -3.99
N ILE A 69 -1.39 -7.61 -3.75
CA ILE A 69 -0.33 -6.99 -2.95
C ILE A 69 0.88 -6.79 -3.85
N GLY A 70 1.33 -5.55 -3.99
CA GLY A 70 2.54 -5.19 -4.73
C GLY A 70 3.64 -4.72 -3.78
N VAL A 71 4.82 -5.36 -3.84
CA VAL A 71 5.97 -4.94 -3.04
C VAL A 71 6.83 -3.98 -3.88
N LEU A 72 7.07 -2.78 -3.35
CA LEU A 72 7.86 -1.71 -3.96
C LEU A 72 9.38 -1.93 -3.73
N ALA A 73 9.80 -3.19 -3.74
CA ALA A 73 11.16 -3.65 -3.49
C ALA A 73 11.34 -5.08 -4.02
N THR A 74 12.58 -5.55 -4.14
CA THR A 74 12.87 -6.96 -4.46
C THR A 74 12.61 -7.89 -3.26
N GLY A 75 12.93 -7.43 -2.05
CA GLY A 75 12.72 -8.20 -0.81
C GLY A 75 11.32 -8.00 -0.25
N TYR A 76 10.67 -9.10 0.13
CA TYR A 76 9.27 -9.16 0.55
C TYR A 76 9.08 -9.80 1.94
N ASN A 77 10.12 -9.88 2.77
CA ASN A 77 10.08 -10.51 4.09
C ASN A 77 9.14 -9.84 5.12
N VAL A 78 8.52 -8.72 4.74
CA VAL A 78 7.55 -7.94 5.55
C VAL A 78 6.09 -8.30 5.22
N VAL A 79 5.88 -9.15 4.21
CA VAL A 79 4.58 -9.66 3.75
C VAL A 79 4.51 -11.16 3.98
#